data_AF-A0A2V7GIL1-F1
#
_entry.id   AF-A0A2V7GIL1-F1
#
_cell.length_a   1.000
_cell.length_b   1.000
_cell.length_c   1.000
_cell.angle_alpha   90.00
_cell.angle_beta   90.00
_cell.angle_gamma   90.00
#
_symmetry.space_group_name_H-M   'P 1'
#
loop_
_entity.id
_entity.type
_entity.pdbx_description
1 polymer ?
#
loop_
_entity_poly.entity_id
_entity_poly.type
_entity_poly.pdbx_seq_one_letter_code
_entity_poly.pdbx_strand_id
1 'polypeptide(L)'
;MSVSARLVLLVTVLLSGCASVVALDTAVRRPAPPPLIRFGADTFAFPNESRTKNHDKPDLYANYCFVMARAVTQFHRFARFDPAAPRLSPRAYTQRVGQVTAHPPWDDPLPADRRVVIPGYASLHEFSADQEAAVKAGLPSRFWTLVHWTNWRVVFPFPGWHQERVASQVMTELQAGHLVQLLVTNFPEWELNHTRFVATRLFDTTEGSIRAFRMYYWLLL
;
A
#
# COMPACT_ATOMS: atom_id res chain seq x y z
N MET A 1 -13.40 28.56 -40.46
CA MET A 1 -13.84 28.65 -39.05
C MET A 1 -13.21 29.90 -38.45
N SER A 2 -14.02 30.87 -38.01
CA SER A 2 -13.50 32.11 -37.43
C SER A 2 -12.80 31.84 -36.10
N VAL A 3 -11.87 32.71 -35.72
CA VAL A 3 -11.13 32.65 -34.44
C VAL A 3 -12.07 32.52 -33.25
N SER A 4 -13.25 33.16 -33.33
CA SER A 4 -14.32 33.09 -32.32
C SER A 4 -14.86 31.68 -32.12
N ALA A 5 -15.02 30.88 -33.19
CA ALA A 5 -15.52 29.51 -33.09
C ALA A 5 -14.51 28.56 -32.43
N ARG A 6 -13.20 28.80 -32.61
CA ARG A 6 -12.13 28.03 -31.95
C ARG A 6 -12.01 28.39 -30.47
N LEU A 7 -12.23 29.67 -30.12
CA LEU A 7 -12.21 30.14 -28.73
C LEU A 7 -13.38 29.55 -27.93
N VAL A 8 -14.57 29.52 -28.51
CA VAL A 8 -15.78 28.96 -27.86
C VAL A 8 -15.61 27.46 -27.61
N LEU A 9 -15.05 26.71 -28.58
CA LEU A 9 -14.79 25.28 -28.44
C LEU A 9 -13.71 24.97 -27.38
N LEU A 10 -12.65 25.79 -27.31
CA LEU A 10 -11.60 25.65 -26.29
C LEU A 10 -12.13 25.91 -24.89
N VAL A 11 -13.00 26.92 -24.72
CA VAL A 11 -13.64 27.26 -23.45
C VAL A 11 -14.63 26.18 -23.01
N THR A 12 -15.38 25.55 -23.93
CA THR A 12 -16.28 24.44 -23.58
C THR A 12 -15.52 23.19 -23.13
N VAL A 13 -14.40 22.86 -23.78
CA VAL A 13 -13.55 21.73 -23.35
C VAL A 13 -12.92 22.01 -21.98
N LEU A 14 -12.44 23.24 -21.73
CA LEU A 14 -11.87 23.64 -20.43
C LEU A 14 -12.91 23.64 -19.28
N LEU A 15 -14.18 23.98 -19.56
CA LEU A 15 -15.24 24.00 -18.55
C LEU A 15 -15.87 22.63 -18.30
N SER A 16 -15.79 21.70 -19.26
CA SER A 16 -16.30 20.33 -19.09
C SER A 16 -15.41 19.43 -18.21
N GLY A 17 -14.17 19.84 -17.94
CA GLY A 17 -13.21 19.10 -17.11
C GLY A 17 -13.54 19.06 -15.61
N CYS A 18 -14.43 19.93 -15.11
CA CYS A 18 -14.73 20.05 -13.68
C CYS A 18 -15.83 19.10 -13.18
N ALA A 19 -16.58 18.46 -14.07
CA ALA A 19 -17.75 17.65 -13.69
C ALA A 19 -17.43 16.22 -13.21
N SER A 20 -16.15 15.81 -13.19
CA SER A 20 -15.77 14.42 -12.86
C SER A 20 -15.25 14.22 -11.43
N VAL A 21 -15.14 15.28 -10.64
CA VAL A 21 -14.69 15.15 -9.25
C VAL A 21 -15.93 14.93 -8.38
N VAL A 22 -16.17 13.68 -8.01
CA VAL A 22 -17.14 13.33 -6.96
C VAL A 22 -16.75 14.13 -5.72
N ALA A 23 -17.62 15.04 -5.26
CA ALA A 23 -17.40 15.80 -4.04
C ALA A 23 -17.06 14.81 -2.91
N LEU A 24 -15.93 15.00 -2.22
CA LEU A 24 -15.43 14.07 -1.19
C LEU A 24 -16.55 13.67 -0.20
N ASP A 25 -17.39 14.62 0.17
CA ASP A 25 -18.55 14.43 1.05
C ASP A 25 -19.53 13.35 0.56
N THR A 26 -19.78 13.28 -0.75
CA THR A 26 -20.66 12.26 -1.33
C THR A 26 -20.00 10.87 -1.39
N ALA A 27 -18.68 10.82 -1.56
CA ALA A 27 -17.91 9.57 -1.53
C ALA A 27 -17.81 8.99 -0.10
N VAL A 28 -17.76 9.86 0.92
CA VAL A 28 -17.71 9.48 2.35
C VAL A 28 -19.06 8.92 2.83
N ARG A 29 -20.20 9.37 2.26
CA ARG A 29 -21.55 8.96 2.69
C ARG A 29 -22.02 7.57 2.22
N ARG A 30 -21.38 6.93 1.23
CA ARG A 30 -21.79 5.58 0.77
C ARG A 30 -21.57 4.53 1.87
N PRO A 31 -22.24 3.37 1.92
CA PRO A 31 -21.84 2.28 2.81
C PRO A 31 -20.41 1.81 2.48
N ALA A 32 -19.53 1.66 3.47
CA ALA A 32 -18.19 1.12 3.24
C ALA A 32 -18.31 -0.35 2.84
N PRO A 33 -17.62 -0.81 1.76
CA PRO A 33 -17.53 -2.23 1.50
C PRO A 33 -16.85 -2.94 2.69
N PRO A 34 -17.09 -4.24 2.89
CA PRO A 34 -16.43 -5.00 3.94
C PRO A 34 -14.90 -4.86 3.82
N PRO A 35 -14.17 -4.87 4.95
CA PRO A 35 -12.74 -4.63 4.95
C PRO A 35 -12.02 -5.70 4.14
N LEU A 36 -11.24 -5.26 3.15
CA LEU A 36 -10.45 -6.11 2.25
C LEU A 36 -9.32 -6.84 2.96
N ILE A 37 -8.88 -6.31 4.11
CA ILE A 37 -7.84 -6.85 4.97
C ILE A 37 -8.37 -6.91 6.40
N ARG A 38 -8.18 -8.03 7.06
CA ARG A 38 -8.43 -8.22 8.49
C ARG A 38 -7.12 -8.11 9.25
N PHE A 39 -6.99 -7.07 10.07
CA PHE A 39 -5.85 -6.92 10.96
C PHE A 39 -5.75 -8.12 11.92
N GLY A 40 -4.54 -8.61 12.15
CA GLY A 40 -4.30 -9.80 12.99
C GLY A 40 -4.54 -11.13 12.28
N ALA A 41 -4.98 -11.13 11.01
CA ALA A 41 -5.02 -12.32 10.17
C ALA A 41 -4.24 -12.09 8.86
N ASP A 42 -4.58 -11.02 8.16
CA ASP A 42 -4.02 -10.72 6.84
C ASP A 42 -2.78 -9.81 6.93
N THR A 43 -2.23 -9.61 8.13
CA THR A 43 -1.04 -8.78 8.41
C THR A 43 0.05 -9.57 9.12
N PHE A 44 1.33 -9.17 8.98
CA PHE A 44 2.44 -9.80 9.70
C PHE A 44 2.24 -9.79 11.23
N ALA A 45 2.71 -10.84 11.90
CA ALA A 45 2.70 -10.96 13.36
C ALA A 45 3.86 -10.23 14.03
N PHE A 46 4.99 -10.10 13.34
CA PHE A 46 6.15 -9.39 13.88
C PHE A 46 6.07 -7.88 13.60
N PRO A 47 6.53 -7.03 14.53
CA PRO A 47 6.53 -5.59 14.34
C PRO A 47 7.62 -5.14 13.37
N ASN A 48 7.37 -4.05 12.65
CA ASN A 48 8.44 -3.23 12.06
C ASN A 48 8.94 -2.25 13.12
N GLU A 49 10.11 -2.49 13.68
CA GLU A 49 10.68 -1.59 14.67
C GLU A 49 11.30 -0.34 14.00
N SER A 50 11.51 0.71 14.81
CA SER A 50 12.25 1.90 14.39
C SER A 50 13.61 1.91 15.06
N ARG A 51 14.69 1.96 14.26
CA ARG A 51 16.06 1.96 14.79
C ARG A 51 16.34 3.25 15.58
N THR A 52 15.75 4.37 15.17
CA THR A 52 15.84 5.66 15.86
C THR A 52 15.13 5.67 17.21
N LYS A 53 14.22 4.73 17.46
CA LYS A 53 13.51 4.59 18.74
C LYS A 53 14.03 3.41 19.58
N ASN A 54 14.92 2.58 19.02
CA ASN A 54 15.41 1.35 19.65
C ASN A 54 16.92 1.18 19.37
N HIS A 55 17.73 2.16 19.78
CA HIS A 55 19.17 2.17 19.48
C HIS A 55 19.94 0.98 20.11
N ASP A 56 19.44 0.47 21.23
CA ASP A 56 20.15 -0.50 22.08
C ASP A 56 19.97 -1.96 21.64
N LYS A 57 19.14 -2.21 20.63
CA LYS A 57 18.90 -3.56 20.10
C LYS A 57 19.71 -3.78 18.82
N PRO A 58 20.77 -4.61 18.84
CA PRO A 58 21.65 -4.77 17.69
C PRO A 58 20.96 -5.47 16.51
N ASP A 59 20.13 -6.49 16.76
CA ASP A 59 19.48 -7.33 15.75
C ASP A 59 18.01 -6.95 15.49
N LEU A 60 17.81 -5.71 15.02
CA LEU A 60 16.49 -5.17 14.73
C LEU A 60 16.05 -5.32 13.28
N TYR A 61 14.88 -5.92 13.08
CA TYR A 61 14.12 -5.79 11.84
C TYR A 61 13.44 -4.42 11.78
N ALA A 62 14.24 -3.41 11.42
CA ALA A 62 13.83 -2.00 11.46
C ALA A 62 13.90 -1.32 10.09
N ASN A 63 13.01 -0.33 9.92
CA ASN A 63 12.88 0.48 8.70
C ASN A 63 12.50 -0.34 7.45
N TYR A 64 11.72 -1.40 7.64
CA TYR A 64 11.11 -2.24 6.61
C TYR A 64 9.63 -1.89 6.37
N CYS A 65 9.13 -0.78 6.92
CA CYS A 65 7.71 -0.40 6.82
C CYS A 65 7.19 -0.44 5.37
N PHE A 66 7.97 0.03 4.40
CA PHE A 66 7.63 -0.07 2.98
C PHE A 66 7.61 -1.49 2.44
N VAL A 67 8.62 -2.29 2.77
CA VAL A 67 8.72 -3.69 2.32
C VAL A 67 7.56 -4.50 2.88
N MET A 68 7.28 -4.36 4.18
CA MET A 68 6.15 -5.02 4.82
C MET A 68 4.83 -4.51 4.24
N ALA A 69 4.71 -3.20 4.02
CA ALA A 69 3.48 -2.65 3.48
C ALA A 69 3.23 -3.09 2.01
N ARG A 70 4.30 -3.22 1.23
CA ARG A 70 4.22 -3.80 -0.11
C ARG A 70 3.85 -5.28 -0.03
N ALA A 71 4.50 -6.02 0.87
CA ALA A 71 4.35 -7.46 0.95
C ALA A 71 2.95 -7.88 1.36
N VAL A 72 2.26 -7.22 2.30
CA VAL A 72 0.86 -7.58 2.61
C VAL A 72 -0.04 -7.44 1.37
N THR A 73 0.14 -6.39 0.57
CA THR A 73 -0.58 -6.24 -0.71
C THR A 73 -0.30 -7.42 -1.64
N GLN A 74 0.97 -7.81 -1.76
CA GLN A 74 1.39 -8.95 -2.59
C GLN A 74 0.82 -10.28 -2.07
N PHE A 75 0.83 -10.52 -0.75
CA PHE A 75 0.21 -11.71 -0.16
C PHE A 75 -1.29 -11.75 -0.40
N HIS A 76 -1.98 -10.62 -0.24
CA HIS A 76 -3.41 -10.53 -0.49
C HIS A 76 -3.78 -10.82 -1.96
N ARG A 77 -2.95 -10.37 -2.92
CA ARG A 77 -3.20 -10.51 -4.36
C ARG A 77 -2.72 -11.83 -4.96
N PHE A 78 -1.60 -12.36 -4.47
CA PHE A 78 -0.84 -13.41 -5.15
C PHE A 78 -0.64 -14.68 -4.32
N ALA A 79 -1.02 -14.67 -3.04
CA ALA A 79 -0.93 -15.85 -2.18
C ALA A 79 -2.32 -16.37 -1.78
N ARG A 80 -2.36 -17.68 -1.49
CA ARG A 80 -3.47 -18.29 -0.75
C ARG A 80 -2.92 -19.18 0.35
N PHE A 81 -3.66 -19.26 1.46
CA PHE A 81 -3.31 -20.07 2.61
C PHE A 81 -4.11 -21.38 2.57
N ASP A 82 -3.44 -22.49 2.87
CA ASP A 82 -4.04 -23.83 2.88
C ASP A 82 -3.66 -24.56 4.18
N PRO A 83 -4.48 -24.44 5.24
CA PRO A 83 -4.15 -24.99 6.55
C PRO A 83 -4.16 -26.53 6.58
N ALA A 84 -4.82 -27.17 5.62
CA ALA A 84 -4.90 -28.64 5.55
C ALA A 84 -3.68 -29.25 4.84
N ALA A 85 -2.99 -28.47 4.00
CA ALA A 85 -1.79 -28.93 3.29
C ALA A 85 -0.59 -29.13 4.23
N PRO A 86 0.32 -30.08 3.93
CA PRO A 86 1.46 -30.37 4.78
C PRO A 86 2.45 -29.19 4.82
N ARG A 87 3.01 -28.95 6.01
CA ARG A 87 4.02 -27.91 6.22
C ARG A 87 5.30 -28.18 5.42
N LEU A 88 5.95 -27.11 4.99
CA LEU A 88 7.22 -27.15 4.26
C LEU A 88 8.41 -26.90 5.19
N SER A 89 9.63 -27.11 4.66
CA SER A 89 10.84 -26.68 5.34
C SER A 89 10.97 -25.14 5.35
N PRO A 90 11.69 -24.54 6.31
CA PRO A 90 11.90 -23.09 6.36
C PRO A 90 12.47 -22.51 5.05
N ARG A 91 13.43 -23.21 4.43
CA ARG A 91 14.00 -22.80 3.14
C ARG A 91 12.96 -22.79 2.02
N ALA A 92 12.06 -23.77 1.99
CA ALA A 92 10.97 -23.79 1.01
C ALA A 92 9.97 -22.66 1.26
N TYR A 93 9.67 -22.31 2.52
CA TYR A 93 8.86 -21.12 2.83
C TYR A 93 9.52 -19.82 2.39
N THR A 94 10.83 -19.67 2.56
CA THR A 94 11.57 -18.52 2.01
C THR A 94 11.39 -18.40 0.50
N GLN A 95 11.43 -19.51 -0.23
CA GLN A 95 11.17 -19.50 -1.68
C GLN A 95 9.72 -19.12 -2.01
N ARG A 96 8.73 -19.59 -1.23
CA ARG A 96 7.33 -19.18 -1.41
C ARG A 96 7.13 -17.69 -1.20
N VAL A 97 7.74 -17.13 -0.16
CA VAL A 97 7.71 -15.68 0.10
C VAL A 97 8.37 -14.92 -1.06
N GLY A 98 9.50 -15.42 -1.56
CA GLY A 98 10.14 -14.88 -2.76
C GLY A 98 9.25 -14.91 -4.00
N GLN A 99 8.52 -16.00 -4.24
CA GLN A 99 7.57 -16.12 -5.34
C GLN A 99 6.44 -15.10 -5.23
N VAL A 100 5.84 -14.94 -4.05
CA VAL A 100 4.80 -13.94 -3.80
C VAL A 100 5.30 -12.53 -4.05
N THR A 101 6.50 -12.21 -3.54
CA THR A 101 7.05 -10.86 -3.59
C THR A 101 7.71 -10.50 -4.92
N ALA A 102 7.96 -11.48 -5.78
CA ALA A 102 8.40 -11.28 -7.16
C ALA A 102 7.30 -10.64 -8.04
N HIS A 103 6.03 -10.81 -7.68
CA HIS A 103 4.93 -10.16 -8.39
C HIS A 103 4.90 -8.66 -8.10
N PRO A 104 4.79 -7.79 -9.11
CA PRO A 104 4.53 -6.37 -8.89
C PRO A 104 3.24 -6.16 -8.09
N PRO A 105 3.24 -5.33 -7.02
CA PRO A 105 2.07 -5.15 -6.14
C PRO A 105 0.89 -4.46 -6.82
N TRP A 106 1.10 -3.86 -8.00
CA TRP A 106 0.07 -3.18 -8.79
C TRP A 106 -0.57 -4.09 -9.84
N ASP A 107 0.00 -5.25 -10.13
CA ASP A 107 -0.59 -6.21 -11.07
C ASP A 107 -1.95 -6.69 -10.57
N ASP A 108 -2.82 -7.06 -11.50
CA ASP A 108 -4.13 -7.61 -11.19
C ASP A 108 -3.98 -8.85 -10.29
N PRO A 109 -4.86 -9.02 -9.28
CA PRO A 109 -4.82 -10.18 -8.41
C PRO A 109 -4.88 -11.48 -9.24
N LEU A 110 -4.05 -12.45 -8.87
CA LEU A 110 -4.12 -13.75 -9.53
C LEU A 110 -5.44 -14.45 -9.19
N PRO A 111 -6.03 -15.20 -10.16
CA PRO A 111 -7.09 -16.15 -9.87
C PRO A 111 -6.69 -17.10 -8.74
N ALA A 112 -7.64 -17.46 -7.87
CA ALA A 112 -7.33 -18.18 -6.62
C ALA A 112 -6.57 -19.49 -6.84
N ASP A 113 -6.86 -20.22 -7.91
CA ASP A 113 -6.19 -21.46 -8.31
C ASP A 113 -4.74 -21.26 -8.75
N ARG A 114 -4.39 -20.05 -9.22
CA ARG A 114 -3.03 -19.67 -9.67
C ARG A 114 -2.19 -18.99 -8.60
N ARG A 115 -2.77 -18.65 -7.45
CA ARG A 115 -2.03 -18.02 -6.35
C ARG A 115 -1.01 -18.98 -5.74
N VAL A 116 0.12 -18.42 -5.30
CA VAL A 116 1.15 -19.15 -4.57
C VAL A 116 0.56 -19.71 -3.29
N VAL A 117 0.61 -21.03 -3.14
CA VAL A 117 0.07 -21.71 -1.96
C VAL A 117 1.06 -21.64 -0.81
N ILE A 118 0.61 -21.14 0.33
CA ILE A 118 1.29 -21.20 1.62
C ILE A 118 0.62 -22.29 2.45
N PRO A 119 1.18 -23.51 2.49
CA PRO A 119 0.55 -24.63 3.17
C PRO A 119 0.76 -24.59 4.70
N GLY A 120 -0.14 -25.25 5.43
CA GLY A 120 -0.03 -25.50 6.87
C GLY A 120 -0.37 -24.31 7.78
N TYR A 121 -0.90 -23.22 7.23
CA TYR A 121 -1.34 -22.03 7.96
C TYR A 121 -2.65 -21.50 7.38
N ALA A 122 -3.46 -20.84 8.21
CA ALA A 122 -4.73 -20.24 7.79
C ALA A 122 -4.59 -18.78 7.34
N SER A 123 -3.50 -18.11 7.69
CA SER A 123 -3.36 -16.67 7.47
C SER A 123 -1.90 -16.19 7.45
N LEU A 124 -1.67 -14.97 6.96
CA LEU A 124 -0.34 -14.34 6.96
C LEU A 124 0.18 -14.13 8.38
N HIS A 125 -0.71 -13.77 9.31
CA HIS A 125 -0.36 -13.56 10.71
C HIS A 125 0.18 -14.85 11.32
N GLU A 126 -0.58 -15.94 11.24
CA GLU A 126 -0.17 -17.24 11.77
C GLU A 126 1.13 -17.75 11.13
N PHE A 127 1.21 -17.68 9.80
CA PHE A 127 2.41 -18.07 9.05
C PHE A 127 3.63 -17.27 9.48
N SER A 128 3.51 -15.95 9.60
CA SER A 128 4.63 -15.08 9.97
C SER A 128 4.99 -15.12 11.45
N ALA A 129 4.08 -15.55 12.32
CA ALA A 129 4.39 -15.83 13.72
C ALA A 129 5.26 -17.10 13.86
N ASP A 130 4.93 -18.17 13.12
CA ASP A 130 5.65 -19.45 13.20
C ASP A 130 6.95 -19.45 12.36
N GLN A 131 6.94 -18.81 11.19
CA GLN A 131 8.04 -18.85 10.21
C GLN A 131 8.71 -17.49 10.02
N GLU A 132 8.79 -16.67 11.07
CA GLU A 132 9.30 -15.29 11.03
C GLU A 132 10.64 -15.16 10.28
N ALA A 133 11.63 -16.00 10.62
CA ALA A 133 12.95 -15.96 9.99
C ALA A 133 12.88 -16.28 8.47
N ALA A 134 12.09 -17.27 8.09
CA ALA A 134 11.91 -17.65 6.69
C ALA A 134 11.19 -16.56 5.89
N VAL A 135 10.20 -15.89 6.49
CA VAL A 135 9.50 -14.74 5.92
C VAL A 135 10.47 -13.58 5.73
N LYS A 136 11.19 -13.17 6.78
CA LYS A 136 12.17 -12.07 6.70
C LYS A 136 13.24 -12.33 5.63
N ALA A 137 13.73 -13.57 5.52
CA ALA A 137 14.71 -13.96 4.51
C ALA A 137 14.16 -13.94 3.08
N GLY A 138 12.86 -14.17 2.90
CA GLY A 138 12.21 -14.17 1.60
C GLY A 138 11.73 -12.79 1.14
N LEU A 139 11.61 -11.83 2.06
CA LEU A 139 11.24 -10.46 1.74
C LEU A 139 12.38 -9.73 1.00
N PRO A 140 12.07 -8.84 0.04
CA PRO A 140 13.08 -8.09 -0.69
C PRO A 140 13.84 -7.13 0.24
N SER A 141 15.09 -6.84 -0.12
CA SER A 141 15.95 -5.94 0.65
C SER A 141 15.36 -4.53 0.77
N ARG A 142 15.40 -3.96 1.98
CA ARG A 142 15.02 -2.55 2.23
C ARG A 142 15.88 -1.54 1.46
N PHE A 143 17.09 -1.92 1.03
CA PHE A 143 18.00 -1.03 0.31
C PHE A 143 17.31 -0.43 -0.92
N TRP A 144 16.64 -1.26 -1.72
CA TRP A 144 15.93 -0.84 -2.93
C TRP A 144 14.79 0.12 -2.65
N THR A 145 14.16 0.03 -1.48
CA THR A 145 13.17 1.03 -1.07
C THR A 145 13.86 2.37 -0.83
N LEU A 146 14.95 2.42 -0.08
CA LEU A 146 15.61 3.68 0.28
C LEU A 146 16.18 4.42 -0.93
N VAL A 147 16.68 3.69 -1.93
CA VAL A 147 17.24 4.29 -3.15
C VAL A 147 16.22 4.48 -4.27
N HIS A 148 14.98 3.99 -4.12
CA HIS A 148 13.98 4.13 -5.17
C HIS A 148 13.66 5.61 -5.38
N TRP A 149 13.85 6.09 -6.61
CA TRP A 149 13.73 7.50 -6.93
C TRP A 149 12.40 8.06 -6.43
N THR A 150 11.23 7.45 -6.68
CA THR A 150 9.95 8.04 -6.24
C THR A 150 9.81 8.37 -4.74
N ASN A 151 10.66 7.81 -3.87
CA ASN A 151 10.70 8.16 -2.45
C ASN A 151 11.32 9.53 -2.16
N TRP A 152 12.12 10.16 -3.04
CA TRP A 152 12.57 11.56 -2.85
C TRP A 152 11.38 12.54 -2.78
N ARG A 153 10.20 12.17 -3.33
CA ARG A 153 9.00 13.02 -3.27
C ARG A 153 8.51 13.27 -1.84
N VAL A 154 8.90 12.46 -0.85
CA VAL A 154 8.61 12.72 0.58
C VAL A 154 9.15 14.07 1.06
N VAL A 155 10.17 14.63 0.39
CA VAL A 155 10.81 15.88 0.81
C VAL A 155 10.24 17.14 0.15
N PHE A 156 9.18 17.02 -0.67
CA PHE A 156 8.56 18.16 -1.35
C PHE A 156 7.30 18.65 -0.61
N PRO A 157 6.99 19.96 -0.67
CA PRO A 157 5.72 20.46 -0.18
C PRO A 157 4.55 19.89 -1.00
N PHE A 158 3.51 19.41 -0.31
CA PHE A 158 2.30 18.86 -0.91
C PHE A 158 1.15 19.87 -0.82
N PRO A 159 0.84 20.60 -1.90
CA PRO A 159 -0.24 21.59 -1.89
C PRO A 159 -1.62 20.94 -1.70
N GLY A 160 -2.59 21.68 -1.18
CA GLY A 160 -3.93 21.17 -0.84
C GLY A 160 -4.63 20.42 -1.98
N TRP A 161 -4.57 20.96 -3.20
CA TRP A 161 -5.12 20.31 -4.40
C TRP A 161 -4.53 18.91 -4.66
N HIS A 162 -3.28 18.66 -4.28
CA HIS A 162 -2.66 17.35 -4.43
C HIS A 162 -3.24 16.35 -3.43
N GLN A 163 -3.46 16.81 -2.19
CA GLN A 163 -4.05 16.00 -1.13
C GLN A 163 -5.50 15.65 -1.45
N GLU A 164 -6.29 16.62 -1.92
CA GLU A 164 -7.66 16.40 -2.39
C GLU A 164 -7.70 15.36 -3.52
N ARG A 165 -6.83 15.50 -4.53
CA ARG A 165 -6.75 14.55 -5.65
C ARG A 165 -6.37 13.14 -5.17
N VAL A 166 -5.39 13.02 -4.27
CA VAL A 166 -5.03 11.72 -3.68
C VAL A 166 -6.23 11.16 -2.94
N ALA A 167 -6.89 11.94 -2.09
CA ALA A 167 -8.04 11.49 -1.31
C ALA A 167 -9.19 11.00 -2.21
N SER A 168 -9.56 11.74 -3.26
CA SER A 168 -10.55 11.30 -4.26
C SER A 168 -10.15 9.97 -4.89
N GLN A 169 -8.89 9.80 -5.29
CA GLN A 169 -8.39 8.56 -5.88
C GLN A 169 -8.43 7.39 -4.90
N VAL A 170 -8.03 7.59 -3.64
CA VAL A 170 -8.15 6.55 -2.61
C VAL A 170 -9.60 6.14 -2.44
N MET A 171 -10.52 7.09 -2.38
CA MET A 171 -11.94 6.81 -2.22
C MET A 171 -12.52 6.02 -3.39
N THR A 172 -12.13 6.34 -4.63
CA THR A 172 -12.53 5.57 -5.82
C THR A 172 -12.06 4.12 -5.74
N GLU A 173 -10.80 3.88 -5.37
CA GLU A 173 -10.23 2.53 -5.25
C GLU A 173 -10.89 1.73 -4.13
N LEU A 174 -11.09 2.36 -2.96
CA LEU A 174 -11.78 1.70 -1.84
C LEU A 174 -13.22 1.35 -2.22
N GLN A 175 -13.92 2.20 -2.98
CA GLN A 175 -15.25 1.90 -3.51
C GLN A 175 -15.24 0.75 -4.53
N ALA A 176 -14.17 0.63 -5.31
CA ALA A 176 -13.96 -0.50 -6.21
C ALA A 176 -13.56 -1.79 -5.49
N GLY A 177 -13.42 -1.78 -4.15
CA GLY A 177 -12.95 -2.94 -3.40
C GLY A 177 -11.46 -3.20 -3.57
N HIS A 178 -10.67 -2.16 -3.83
CA HIS A 178 -9.21 -2.26 -3.94
C HIS A 178 -8.52 -1.77 -2.67
N LEU A 179 -7.46 -2.49 -2.27
CA LEU A 179 -6.57 -2.04 -1.21
C LEU A 179 -5.68 -0.89 -1.70
N VAL A 180 -5.55 0.16 -0.88
CA VAL A 180 -4.66 1.28 -1.19
C VAL A 180 -3.55 1.40 -0.14
N GLN A 181 -2.31 1.43 -0.63
CA GLN A 181 -1.12 1.68 0.16
C GLN A 181 -0.78 3.18 0.12
N LEU A 182 -0.67 3.80 1.30
CA LEU A 182 -0.32 5.20 1.45
C LEU A 182 1.01 5.35 2.18
N LEU A 183 1.80 6.30 1.70
CA LEU A 183 2.91 6.83 2.48
C LEU A 183 2.43 8.12 3.14
N VAL A 184 2.56 8.17 4.47
CA VAL A 184 2.21 9.32 5.28
C VAL A 184 3.49 9.94 5.81
N THR A 185 3.56 11.27 5.77
CA THR A 185 4.69 12.05 6.30
C THR A 185 4.19 13.27 7.05
N ASN A 186 4.90 13.64 8.11
CA ASN A 186 4.70 14.84 8.92
C ASN A 186 5.75 15.93 8.61
N PHE A 187 6.27 15.99 7.38
CA PHE A 187 7.22 17.04 6.96
C PHE A 187 6.76 18.44 7.43
N PRO A 188 7.64 19.28 8.02
CA PRO A 188 9.11 19.20 8.03
C PRO A 188 9.73 18.35 9.15
N GLU A 189 8.94 17.73 10.01
CA GLU A 189 9.46 16.76 10.97
C GLU A 189 9.95 15.54 10.19
N TRP A 190 11.26 15.29 10.22
CA TRP A 190 11.93 14.19 9.49
C TRP A 190 11.66 12.81 10.09
N GLU A 191 10.52 12.63 10.75
CA GLU A 191 10.03 11.32 11.09
C GLU A 191 9.36 10.75 9.84
N LEU A 192 9.96 9.76 9.19
CA LEU A 192 9.24 8.96 8.19
C LEU A 192 8.16 8.18 8.94
N ASN A 193 7.01 8.82 9.13
CA ASN A 193 5.86 8.30 9.84
C ASN A 193 5.18 7.22 9.00
N HIS A 194 5.84 6.05 8.95
CA HIS A 194 5.32 4.74 8.61
C HIS A 194 4.36 4.64 7.40
N THR A 195 4.68 3.77 6.44
CA THR A 195 3.69 3.33 5.45
C THR A 195 2.46 2.73 6.14
N ARG A 196 1.25 3.22 5.81
CA ARG A 196 -0.01 2.76 6.38
C ARG A 196 -0.85 2.06 5.30
N PHE A 197 -1.61 1.06 5.73
CA PHE A 197 -2.69 0.50 4.91
C PHE A 197 -3.99 1.19 5.24
N VAL A 198 -4.74 1.50 4.20
CA VAL A 198 -6.11 1.96 4.35
C VAL A 198 -6.99 0.87 3.75
N ALA A 199 -7.69 0.14 4.63
CA ALA A 199 -8.67 -0.89 4.26
C ALA A 199 -10.12 -0.46 4.60
N THR A 200 -10.28 0.66 5.31
CA THR A 200 -11.55 1.29 5.69
C THR A 200 -11.41 2.81 5.56
N ARG A 201 -12.54 3.54 5.48
CA ARG A 201 -12.58 5.00 5.22
C ARG A 201 -12.22 5.88 6.42
N LEU A 202 -11.37 5.42 7.32
CA LEU A 202 -10.90 6.23 8.43
C LEU A 202 -9.77 7.13 7.94
N PHE A 203 -10.12 8.35 7.57
CA PHE A 203 -9.19 9.45 7.46
C PHE A 203 -9.37 10.32 8.68
N ASP A 204 -8.26 10.66 9.32
CA ASP A 204 -8.24 11.77 10.27
C ASP A 204 -8.38 13.06 9.46
N THR A 205 -9.50 13.77 9.62
CA THR A 205 -9.76 15.09 9.00
C THR A 205 -9.54 16.22 9.98
N THR A 206 -9.02 15.94 11.18
CA THR A 206 -8.73 16.96 12.20
C THR A 206 -7.56 17.81 11.74
N GLU A 207 -7.63 19.12 11.97
CA GLU A 207 -6.60 20.08 11.51
C GLU A 207 -5.25 19.79 12.19
N GLY A 208 -4.31 19.28 11.40
CA GLY A 208 -2.95 18.91 11.79
C GLY A 208 -2.13 18.54 10.55
N SER A 209 -0.80 18.64 10.61
CA SER A 209 0.10 18.45 9.45
C SER A 209 0.32 16.97 9.09
N ILE A 210 -0.74 16.21 8.84
CA ILE A 210 -0.65 14.83 8.32
C ILE A 210 -0.76 14.91 6.78
N ARG A 211 0.34 14.63 6.07
CA ARG A 211 0.36 14.62 4.60
C ARG A 211 0.40 13.19 4.10
N ALA A 212 -0.63 12.78 3.36
CA ALA A 212 -0.69 11.45 2.73
C ALA A 212 -0.55 11.58 1.22
N PHE A 213 0.22 10.70 0.61
CA PHE A 213 0.20 10.52 -0.83
C PHE A 213 0.10 9.04 -1.19
N ARG A 214 -0.65 8.77 -2.27
CA ARG A 214 -0.72 7.44 -2.84
C ARG A 214 0.67 7.07 -3.35
N MET A 215 1.18 5.92 -2.90
CA MET A 215 2.42 5.40 -3.45
C MET A 215 2.15 4.92 -4.88
N TYR A 216 2.38 5.80 -5.84
CA TYR A 216 2.50 5.42 -7.24
C TYR A 216 3.91 4.87 -7.45
N TYR A 217 4.06 3.56 -7.28
CA TYR A 217 5.13 2.87 -7.99
C TYR A 217 4.68 2.76 -9.44
N TRP A 218 5.02 3.75 -10.28
CA TRP A 218 4.83 3.65 -11.72
C TRP A 218 6.04 2.95 -12.36
N LEU A 219 5.74 2.17 -13.40
CA LEU A 219 6.64 1.40 -14.25
C LEU A 219 8.06 1.94 -14.37
N LEU A 220 9.03 1.07 -14.09
CA LEU A 220 10.23 0.98 -14.91
C LEU A 220 10.39 -0.49 -15.29
N LEU A 221 10.47 -0.70 -16.60
CA LEU A 221 11.11 -1.84 -17.24
C LEU A 221 12.44 -2.19 -16.56
#